data_AF-A0A8T5EYI8-F1
#
_entry.id   AF-A0A8T5EYI8-F1
#
_cell.length_a   1.000
_cell.length_b   1.000
_cell.length_c   1.000
_cell.angle_alpha   90.00
_cell.angle_beta   90.00
_cell.angle_gamma   90.00
#
_symmetry.space_group_name_H-M   'P 1'
#
loop_
_entity.id
_entity.type
_entity.pdbx_description
1 polymer ?
#
loop_
_entity_poly.entity_id
_entity_poly.type
_entity_poly.pdbx_seq_one_letter_code
_entity_poly.pdbx_strand_id
1 'polypeptide(L)'
;MTEKIIIFDASTLITLAMNGLLEELKMLKKIFKGKFIIPNEVKYEAIDRPMKIKRFELEAMKLQNLLEDKIIELPASLSIDSEKISKETEILMSIANTTFEGNGKSIHLIDLGETACLVLSKILTEKGSPNVLAVDERTTRMLCEKPENLKQLFQKKLKVRIKSNQDNYPHFEGFRFIRSSEIAYIAYKKKIIRWKNKDILDALLYGVKFKGCAISEDEIKEIKKLA
;
A
#
# COMPACT_ATOMS: atom_id res chain seq x y z
N MET A 1 4.80 -23.01 11.76
CA MET A 1 3.83 -22.40 10.81
C MET A 1 4.42 -21.08 10.35
N THR A 2 4.50 -20.81 9.05
CA THR A 2 4.94 -19.52 8.54
C THR A 2 3.89 -18.45 8.84
N GLU A 3 4.31 -17.36 9.47
CA GLU A 3 3.44 -16.27 9.91
C GLU A 3 2.89 -15.51 8.68
N LYS A 4 1.59 -15.23 8.64
CA LYS A 4 0.98 -14.44 7.56
C LYS A 4 1.25 -12.96 7.78
N ILE A 5 1.62 -12.24 6.73
CA ILE A 5 2.06 -10.84 6.84
C ILE A 5 1.24 -9.95 5.90
N ILE A 6 0.78 -8.82 6.41
CA ILE A 6 0.27 -7.71 5.59
C ILE A 6 1.27 -6.56 5.73
N ILE A 7 1.81 -6.11 4.61
CA ILE A 7 2.72 -4.98 4.55
C ILE A 7 1.90 -3.76 4.16
N PHE A 8 1.96 -2.68 4.93
CA PHE A 8 1.21 -1.47 4.63
C PHE A 8 2.11 -0.39 4.05
N ASP A 9 1.68 0.23 2.96
CA ASP A 9 2.26 1.47 2.48
C ASP A 9 1.67 2.70 3.23
N ALA A 10 2.33 3.84 3.07
CA ALA A 10 1.93 5.11 3.66
C ALA A 10 0.52 5.56 3.21
N SER A 11 0.23 5.50 1.91
CA SER A 11 -1.05 5.92 1.32
C SER A 11 -2.23 5.14 1.91
N THR A 12 -2.07 3.84 2.12
CA THR A 12 -3.09 3.01 2.77
C THR A 12 -3.32 3.42 4.23
N LEU A 13 -2.24 3.60 5.01
CA LEU A 13 -2.35 3.98 6.43
C LEU A 13 -2.95 5.37 6.61
N ILE A 14 -2.53 6.32 5.78
CA ILE A 14 -3.05 7.68 5.75
C ILE A 14 -4.53 7.65 5.39
N THR A 15 -4.94 6.89 4.37
CA THR A 15 -6.34 6.76 3.97
C THR A 15 -7.20 6.19 5.11
N LEU A 16 -6.73 5.16 5.80
CA LEU A 16 -7.43 4.59 6.96
C LEU A 16 -7.51 5.59 8.12
N ALA A 17 -6.43 6.32 8.41
CA ALA A 17 -6.39 7.34 9.46
C ALA A 17 -7.38 8.49 9.18
N MET A 18 -7.38 9.01 7.96
CA MET A 18 -8.24 10.11 7.52
C MET A 18 -9.73 9.75 7.50
N ASN A 19 -10.07 8.46 7.38
CA ASN A 19 -11.44 7.95 7.48
C ASN A 19 -11.82 7.49 8.89
N GLY A 20 -10.94 7.63 9.88
CA GLY A 20 -11.19 7.20 11.25
C GLY A 20 -11.32 5.68 11.42
N LEU A 21 -10.68 4.91 10.54
CA LEU A 21 -10.77 3.43 10.46
C LEU A 21 -9.67 2.70 11.26
N LEU A 22 -8.88 3.42 12.07
CA LEU A 22 -7.77 2.81 12.82
C LEU A 22 -8.26 1.88 13.94
N GLU A 23 -9.43 2.14 14.53
CA GLU A 23 -10.01 1.24 15.54
C GLU A 23 -10.47 -0.08 14.90
N GLU A 24 -11.05 -0.02 13.71
CA GLU A 24 -11.38 -1.19 12.91
C GLU A 24 -10.11 -1.96 12.54
N LEU A 25 -9.00 -1.27 12.20
CA LEU A 25 -7.71 -1.90 11.95
C LEU A 25 -7.17 -2.64 13.18
N LYS A 26 -7.28 -2.04 14.38
CA LYS A 26 -6.95 -2.72 15.66
C LYS A 26 -7.80 -3.97 15.88
N MET A 27 -9.09 -3.89 15.58
CA MET A 27 -10.00 -5.03 15.69
C MET A 27 -9.67 -6.13 14.66
N LEU A 28 -9.28 -5.75 13.43
CA LEU A 28 -8.76 -6.70 12.44
C LEU A 28 -7.50 -7.41 12.94
N LYS A 29 -6.56 -6.69 13.57
CA LYS A 29 -5.34 -7.29 14.12
C LYS A 29 -5.64 -8.37 15.15
N LYS A 30 -6.66 -8.19 16.00
CA LYS A 30 -7.06 -9.18 17.02
C LYS A 30 -7.55 -10.50 16.41
N ILE A 31 -8.22 -10.45 15.26
CA ILE A 31 -8.72 -11.65 14.56
C ILE A 31 -7.72 -12.20 13.54
N PHE A 32 -6.76 -11.38 13.10
CA PHE A 32 -5.71 -11.77 12.16
C PHE A 32 -4.55 -12.44 12.89
N LYS A 33 -4.40 -13.75 12.69
CA LYS A 33 -3.29 -14.56 13.23
C LYS A 33 -1.99 -14.34 12.43
N GLY A 34 -1.53 -13.11 12.38
CA GLY A 34 -0.34 -12.70 11.63
C GLY A 34 0.11 -11.29 12.02
N LYS A 35 1.06 -10.73 11.27
CA LYS A 35 1.64 -9.40 11.53
C LYS A 35 1.25 -8.37 10.49
N PHE A 36 1.09 -7.14 10.96
CA PHE A 36 1.00 -5.96 10.10
C PHE A 36 2.35 -5.25 10.18
N ILE A 37 3.01 -5.07 9.04
CA ILE A 37 4.38 -4.58 8.99
C ILE A 37 4.45 -3.32 8.13
N ILE A 38 5.30 -2.39 8.52
CA ILE A 38 5.69 -1.25 7.68
C ILE A 38 7.22 -1.17 7.62
N PRO A 39 7.82 -0.83 6.47
CA PRO A 39 9.24 -0.48 6.40
C PRO A 39 9.51 0.89 7.05
N ASN A 40 10.78 1.21 7.34
CA ASN A 40 11.16 2.46 7.99
C ASN A 40 10.84 3.69 7.11
N GLU A 41 10.94 3.53 5.80
CA GLU A 41 10.61 4.55 4.81
C GLU A 41 9.13 4.95 4.92
N VAL A 42 8.23 3.98 5.09
CA VAL A 42 6.80 4.23 5.32
C VAL A 42 6.55 4.86 6.69
N LYS A 43 7.26 4.43 7.75
CA LYS A 43 7.19 5.10 9.05
C LYS A 43 7.58 6.58 8.92
N TYR A 44 8.64 6.87 8.19
CA TYR A 44 9.07 8.25 7.98
C TYR A 44 8.01 9.07 7.23
N GLU A 45 7.46 8.51 6.14
CA GLU A 45 6.49 9.18 5.27
C GLU A 45 5.12 9.39 5.92
N ALA A 46 4.61 8.39 6.63
CA ALA A 46 3.26 8.41 7.22
C ALA A 46 3.23 8.96 8.66
N ILE A 47 4.36 8.95 9.36
CA ILE A 47 4.41 9.30 10.80
C ILE A 47 5.43 10.40 11.07
N ASP A 48 6.72 10.16 10.86
CA ASP A 48 7.77 11.07 11.36
C ASP A 48 7.76 12.45 10.69
N ARG A 49 7.55 12.49 9.36
CA ARG A 49 7.44 13.74 8.61
C ARG A 49 6.11 14.44 8.88
N PRO A 50 4.93 13.80 8.81
CA PRO A 50 3.66 14.46 9.10
C PRO A 50 3.53 14.94 10.56
N MET A 51 4.21 14.32 11.52
CA MET A 51 4.28 14.80 12.91
C MET A 51 4.78 16.25 13.01
N LYS A 52 5.66 16.67 12.10
CA LYS A 52 6.22 18.02 12.06
C LYS A 52 5.32 19.03 11.35
N ILE A 53 4.22 18.58 10.74
CA ILE A 53 3.31 19.40 9.93
C ILE A 53 1.99 19.55 10.69
N LYS A 54 1.67 20.76 11.17
CA LYS A 54 0.48 21.02 12.00
C LYS A 54 -0.83 20.51 11.44
N ARG A 55 -0.99 20.51 10.11
CA ARG A 55 -2.19 19.98 9.44
C ARG A 55 -2.38 18.46 9.62
N PHE A 56 -1.29 17.70 9.78
CA PHE A 56 -1.30 16.22 9.77
C PHE A 56 -0.79 15.61 11.08
N GLU A 57 -0.46 16.45 12.06
CA GLU A 57 0.12 16.06 13.34
C GLU A 57 -0.77 15.06 14.10
N LEU A 58 -2.09 15.28 14.08
CA LEU A 58 -3.05 14.39 14.76
C LEU A 58 -3.12 13.00 14.13
N GLU A 59 -3.15 12.90 12.80
CA GLU A 59 -3.17 11.64 12.09
C GLU A 59 -1.86 10.87 12.32
N ALA A 60 -0.71 11.56 12.28
CA ALA A 60 0.58 10.98 12.61
C ALA A 60 0.64 10.45 14.05
N MET A 61 0.13 11.20 15.04
CA MET A 61 0.06 10.73 16.44
C MET A 61 -0.77 9.45 16.57
N LYS A 62 -1.90 9.37 15.87
CA LYS A 62 -2.74 8.16 15.91
C LYS A 62 -2.04 6.96 15.28
N LEU A 63 -1.29 7.16 14.20
CA LEU A 63 -0.50 6.09 13.57
C LEU A 63 0.70 5.68 14.44
N GLN A 64 1.36 6.64 15.11
CA GLN A 64 2.41 6.37 16.08
C GLN A 64 1.91 5.47 17.23
N ASN A 65 0.70 5.72 17.75
CA ASN A 65 0.11 4.85 18.75
C ASN A 65 -0.08 3.41 18.26
N LEU A 66 -0.36 3.18 16.97
CA LEU A 66 -0.45 1.81 16.44
C LEU A 66 0.90 1.07 16.47
N LEU A 67 2.02 1.78 16.30
CA LEU A 67 3.36 1.20 16.46
C LEU A 67 3.65 0.86 17.92
N GLU A 68 3.34 1.78 18.83
CA GLU A 68 3.56 1.61 20.28
C GLU A 68 2.71 0.46 20.84
N ASP A 69 1.46 0.35 20.39
CA ASP A 69 0.53 -0.74 20.72
C ASP A 69 0.88 -2.08 20.04
N LYS A 70 1.94 -2.13 19.21
CA LYS A 70 2.35 -3.29 18.39
C LYS A 70 1.23 -3.83 17.49
N ILE A 71 0.35 -2.94 17.04
CA ILE A 71 -0.69 -3.26 16.07
C ILE A 71 -0.07 -3.34 14.68
N ILE A 72 0.78 -2.37 14.37
CA ILE A 72 1.73 -2.38 13.25
C ILE A 72 3.14 -2.48 13.84
N GLU A 73 4.05 -3.17 13.15
CA GLU A 73 5.41 -3.43 13.62
C GLU A 73 6.43 -3.12 12.52
N LEU A 74 7.69 -2.89 12.92
CA LEU A 74 8.81 -2.70 11.99
C LEU A 74 9.43 -4.05 11.58
N PRO A 75 10.24 -4.12 10.51
CA PRO A 75 10.80 -5.37 9.99
C PRO A 75 11.71 -6.11 10.99
N ALA A 76 12.25 -5.40 11.98
CA ALA A 76 13.01 -5.99 13.09
C ALA A 76 12.22 -7.05 13.87
N SER A 77 10.88 -6.92 13.96
CA SER A 77 9.98 -7.91 14.57
C SER A 77 9.95 -9.27 13.83
N LEU A 78 10.52 -9.31 12.63
CA LEU A 78 10.65 -10.47 11.75
C LEU A 78 12.11 -10.88 11.54
N SER A 79 13.03 -10.33 12.33
CA SER A 79 14.48 -10.50 12.15
C SER A 79 14.93 -10.17 10.72
N ILE A 80 14.37 -9.09 10.17
CA ILE A 80 14.79 -8.52 8.89
C ILE A 80 15.53 -7.23 9.19
N ASP A 81 16.76 -7.15 8.71
CA ASP A 81 17.58 -5.95 8.81
C ASP A 81 17.00 -4.83 7.94
N SER A 82 16.80 -3.66 8.55
CA SER A 82 16.25 -2.51 7.86
C SER A 82 17.27 -1.87 6.91
N GLU A 83 18.58 -1.95 7.21
CA GLU A 83 19.60 -1.42 6.29
C GLU A 83 19.62 -2.18 4.97
N LYS A 84 19.42 -3.51 5.04
CA LYS A 84 19.27 -4.34 3.85
C LYS A 84 18.07 -3.89 3.01
N ILE A 85 16.93 -3.62 3.64
CA ILE A 85 15.73 -3.13 2.94
C ILE A 85 16.03 -1.80 2.25
N SER A 86 16.63 -0.83 2.94
CA SER A 86 16.91 0.49 2.37
C SER A 86 17.86 0.41 1.15
N LYS A 87 18.92 -0.42 1.22
CA LYS A 87 19.85 -0.61 0.09
C LYS A 87 19.17 -1.22 -1.13
N GLU A 88 18.38 -2.28 -0.93
CA GLU A 88 17.63 -2.92 -2.02
C GLU A 88 16.52 -2.00 -2.57
N THR A 89 15.98 -1.11 -1.73
CA THR A 89 14.98 -0.11 -2.10
C THR A 89 15.54 0.87 -3.11
N GLU A 90 16.73 1.42 -2.88
CA GLU A 90 17.37 2.34 -3.83
C GLU A 90 17.59 1.69 -5.20
N ILE A 91 18.03 0.43 -5.21
CA ILE A 91 18.25 -0.33 -6.45
C ILE A 91 16.92 -0.54 -7.19
N LEU A 92 15.90 -1.07 -6.50
CA LEU A 92 14.61 -1.37 -7.13
C LEU A 92 13.89 -0.09 -7.59
N MET A 93 14.02 1.02 -6.86
CA MET A 93 13.44 2.31 -7.21
C MET A 93 14.09 2.87 -8.48
N SER A 94 15.41 2.76 -8.60
CA SER A 94 16.14 3.14 -9.81
C SER A 94 15.69 2.34 -11.03
N ILE A 95 15.53 1.01 -10.87
CA ILE A 95 14.99 0.14 -11.92
C ILE A 95 13.57 0.56 -12.31
N ALA A 96 12.70 0.81 -11.34
CA ALA A 96 11.32 1.24 -11.60
C ALA A 96 11.31 2.55 -12.40
N ASN A 97 12.02 3.57 -11.90
CA ASN A 97 12.04 4.91 -12.48
C ASN A 97 12.84 5.02 -13.78
N THR A 98 13.49 3.95 -14.23
CA THR A 98 14.13 3.84 -15.57
C THR A 98 13.36 2.92 -16.52
N THR A 99 12.23 2.35 -16.07
CA THR A 99 11.44 1.39 -16.86
C THR A 99 10.69 2.05 -18.02
N PHE A 100 10.25 3.30 -17.88
CA PHE A 100 9.52 4.02 -18.92
C PHE A 100 10.19 5.35 -19.26
N GLU A 101 10.27 5.67 -20.55
CA GLU A 101 10.85 6.92 -21.06
C GLU A 101 9.84 7.62 -21.99
N GLY A 102 9.65 8.92 -21.79
CA GLY A 102 8.88 9.80 -22.66
C GLY A 102 9.68 11.04 -23.03
N ASN A 103 9.71 11.40 -24.31
CA ASN A 103 10.46 12.56 -24.83
C ASN A 103 11.95 12.58 -24.40
N GLY A 104 12.61 11.42 -24.34
CA GLY A 104 14.02 11.32 -23.96
C GLY A 104 14.29 11.47 -22.46
N LYS A 105 13.26 11.46 -21.61
CA LYS A 105 13.38 11.50 -20.14
C LYS A 105 12.66 10.34 -19.50
N SER A 106 13.26 9.79 -18.46
CA SER A 106 12.62 8.75 -17.64
C SER A 106 11.39 9.30 -16.92
N ILE A 107 10.37 8.47 -16.79
CA ILE A 107 9.13 8.81 -16.08
C ILE A 107 9.27 8.30 -14.65
N HIS A 108 9.13 9.21 -13.68
CA HIS A 108 9.02 8.86 -12.27
C HIS A 108 7.75 8.05 -12.03
N LEU A 109 7.88 6.86 -11.44
CA LEU A 109 6.78 5.92 -11.22
C LEU A 109 6.42 5.77 -9.76
N ILE A 110 7.43 5.52 -8.93
CA ILE A 110 7.23 5.12 -7.53
C ILE A 110 8.26 5.80 -6.63
N ASP A 111 7.88 5.99 -5.38
CA ASP A 111 8.70 6.62 -4.34
C ASP A 111 9.29 5.58 -3.36
N LEU A 112 10.12 6.08 -2.42
CA LEU A 112 10.83 5.25 -1.45
C LEU A 112 9.90 4.37 -0.60
N GLY A 113 8.79 4.91 -0.10
CA GLY A 113 7.86 4.17 0.76
C GLY A 113 7.24 2.97 0.05
N GLU A 114 6.74 3.19 -1.17
CA GLU A 114 6.16 2.14 -2.02
C GLU A 114 7.19 1.09 -2.41
N THR A 115 8.40 1.54 -2.79
CA THR A 115 9.47 0.65 -3.19
C THR A 115 9.95 -0.22 -2.01
N ALA A 116 10.06 0.36 -0.82
CA ALA A 116 10.46 -0.38 0.38
C ALA A 116 9.45 -1.48 0.73
N CYS A 117 8.16 -1.25 0.49
CA CYS A 117 7.13 -2.28 0.61
C CYS A 117 7.37 -3.44 -0.37
N LEU A 118 7.66 -3.14 -1.64
CA LEU A 118 7.98 -4.16 -2.65
C LEU A 118 9.21 -4.98 -2.26
N VAL A 119 10.28 -4.32 -1.83
CA VAL A 119 11.52 -5.00 -1.38
C VAL A 119 11.25 -5.91 -0.19
N LEU A 120 10.53 -5.41 0.83
CA LEU A 120 10.18 -6.21 1.99
C LEU A 120 9.34 -7.44 1.60
N SER A 121 8.39 -7.29 0.65
CA SER A 121 7.59 -8.40 0.14
C SER A 121 8.43 -9.44 -0.59
N LYS A 122 9.44 -9.04 -1.37
CA LYS A 122 10.39 -9.97 -2.00
C LYS A 122 11.18 -10.76 -0.97
N ILE A 123 11.81 -10.09 -0.01
CA ILE A 123 12.58 -10.73 1.07
C ILE A 123 11.71 -11.75 1.83
N LEU A 124 10.45 -11.40 2.10
CA LEU A 124 9.53 -12.30 2.79
C LEU A 124 9.12 -13.50 1.95
N THR A 125 8.93 -13.29 0.65
CA THR A 125 8.61 -14.37 -0.30
C THR A 125 9.78 -15.35 -0.43
N GLU A 126 11.01 -14.85 -0.54
CA GLU A 126 12.24 -15.66 -0.53
C GLU A 126 12.41 -16.48 0.75
N LYS A 127 12.00 -15.92 1.90
CA LYS A 127 11.96 -16.63 3.19
C LYS A 127 10.78 -17.61 3.32
N GLY A 128 9.90 -17.71 2.32
CA GLY A 128 8.73 -18.60 2.34
C GLY A 128 7.57 -18.11 3.22
N SER A 129 7.55 -16.83 3.61
CA SER A 129 6.50 -16.23 4.43
C SER A 129 5.36 -15.67 3.58
N PRO A 130 4.12 -16.18 3.71
CA PRO A 130 2.99 -15.69 2.94
C PRO A 130 2.69 -14.22 3.27
N ASN A 131 2.83 -13.35 2.27
CA ASN A 131 2.64 -11.92 2.42
C ASN A 131 1.72 -11.30 1.35
N VAL A 132 1.14 -10.15 1.68
CA VAL A 132 0.34 -9.31 0.78
C VAL A 132 0.64 -7.84 1.07
N LEU A 133 0.64 -7.02 0.03
CA LEU A 133 0.89 -5.59 0.06
C LEU A 133 -0.44 -4.84 0.13
N ALA A 134 -0.61 -3.94 1.10
CA ALA A 134 -1.69 -2.98 1.14
C ALA A 134 -1.21 -1.66 0.54
N VAL A 135 -1.59 -1.42 -0.72
CA VAL A 135 -1.15 -0.27 -1.54
C VAL A 135 -2.34 0.35 -2.25
N ASP A 136 -2.61 1.62 -1.97
CA ASP A 136 -3.72 2.36 -2.58
C ASP A 136 -3.35 2.98 -3.93
N GLU A 137 -2.05 3.27 -4.16
CA GLU A 137 -1.58 3.93 -5.36
C GLU A 137 -1.64 3.03 -6.60
N ARG A 138 -2.30 3.54 -7.64
CA ARG A 138 -2.56 2.79 -8.88
C ARG A 138 -1.27 2.49 -9.64
N THR A 139 -0.33 3.42 -9.64
CA THR A 139 0.89 3.33 -10.46
C THR A 139 1.75 2.14 -10.02
N THR A 140 2.03 2.02 -8.72
CA THR A 140 2.77 0.92 -8.11
C THR A 140 2.14 -0.44 -8.42
N ARG A 141 0.81 -0.53 -8.25
CA ARG A 141 0.08 -1.76 -8.57
C ARG A 141 0.15 -2.12 -10.04
N MET A 142 -0.09 -1.16 -10.93
CA MET A 142 -0.06 -1.42 -12.37
C MET A 142 1.34 -1.82 -12.86
N LEU A 143 2.40 -1.23 -12.29
CA LEU A 143 3.78 -1.63 -12.57
C LEU A 143 4.01 -3.11 -12.25
N CYS A 144 3.44 -3.61 -11.15
CA CYS A 144 3.65 -4.98 -10.69
C CYS A 144 2.66 -6.00 -11.27
N GLU A 145 1.42 -5.59 -11.54
CA GLU A 145 0.36 -6.48 -12.02
C GLU A 145 0.40 -6.61 -13.57
N LYS A 146 0.52 -5.48 -14.28
CA LYS A 146 0.44 -5.38 -15.75
C LYS A 146 1.18 -4.14 -16.28
N PRO A 147 2.54 -4.13 -16.33
CA PRO A 147 3.32 -2.95 -16.72
C PRO A 147 3.01 -2.44 -18.13
N GLU A 148 2.55 -3.29 -19.04
CA GLU A 148 2.13 -2.91 -20.40
C GLU A 148 0.92 -1.98 -20.38
N ASN A 149 -0.02 -2.20 -19.45
CA ASN A 149 -1.17 -1.31 -19.29
C ASN A 149 -0.73 0.06 -18.78
N LEU A 150 0.32 0.11 -17.96
CA LEU A 150 0.87 1.36 -17.44
C LEU A 150 1.51 2.18 -18.57
N LYS A 151 2.25 1.54 -19.48
CA LYS A 151 2.75 2.16 -20.71
C LYS A 151 1.63 2.82 -21.52
N GLN A 152 0.55 2.08 -21.78
CA GLN A 152 -0.59 2.58 -22.56
C GLN A 152 -1.25 3.78 -21.86
N LEU A 153 -1.35 3.73 -20.53
CA LEU A 153 -1.89 4.83 -19.73
C LEU A 153 -1.04 6.10 -19.90
N PHE A 154 0.28 5.99 -19.79
CA PHE A 154 1.18 7.14 -20.00
C PHE A 154 1.13 7.67 -21.43
N GLN A 155 1.06 6.80 -22.45
CA GLN A 155 0.91 7.25 -23.83
C GLN A 155 -0.38 8.06 -24.04
N LYS A 156 -1.50 7.60 -23.47
CA LYS A 156 -2.79 8.31 -23.55
C LYS A 156 -2.74 9.66 -22.80
N LYS A 157 -2.15 9.67 -21.60
CA LYS A 157 -2.10 10.86 -20.73
C LYS A 157 -1.15 11.94 -21.26
N LEU A 158 0.04 11.54 -21.68
CA LEU A 158 1.10 12.45 -22.11
C LEU A 158 1.04 12.75 -23.61
N LYS A 159 0.24 12.01 -24.39
CA LYS A 159 0.10 12.13 -25.85
C LYS A 159 1.44 12.04 -26.60
N VAL A 160 2.37 11.23 -26.06
CA VAL A 160 3.70 10.97 -26.63
C VAL A 160 3.95 9.48 -26.71
N ARG A 161 4.89 9.08 -27.56
CA ARG A 161 5.33 7.68 -27.62
C ARG A 161 6.17 7.36 -26.38
N ILE A 162 5.76 6.33 -25.65
CA ILE A 162 6.49 5.83 -24.49
C ILE A 162 7.34 4.63 -24.90
N LYS A 163 8.63 4.70 -24.60
CA LYS A 163 9.52 3.54 -24.65
C LYS A 163 9.48 2.82 -23.30
N SER A 164 9.63 1.51 -23.33
CA SER A 164 9.60 0.66 -22.15
C SER A 164 10.79 -0.27 -22.17
N ASN A 165 11.58 -0.30 -21.09
CA ASN A 165 12.61 -1.31 -20.89
C ASN A 165 11.95 -2.57 -20.32
N GLN A 166 11.72 -3.56 -21.18
CA GLN A 166 11.03 -4.80 -20.79
C GLN A 166 11.89 -5.70 -19.91
N ASP A 167 13.22 -5.55 -19.94
CA ASP A 167 14.15 -6.29 -19.09
C ASP A 167 13.93 -5.97 -17.60
N ASN A 168 13.28 -4.83 -17.30
CA ASN A 168 12.95 -4.46 -15.93
C ASN A 168 11.69 -5.17 -15.40
N TYR A 169 10.81 -5.70 -16.26
CA TYR A 169 9.51 -6.23 -15.85
C TYR A 169 9.59 -7.40 -14.87
N PRO A 170 10.51 -8.37 -15.03
CA PRO A 170 10.64 -9.48 -14.09
C PRO A 170 10.93 -9.04 -12.64
N HIS A 171 11.50 -7.84 -12.44
CA HIS A 171 11.70 -7.30 -11.09
C HIS A 171 10.40 -6.90 -10.40
N PHE A 172 9.28 -6.80 -11.11
CA PHE A 172 7.99 -6.36 -10.57
C PHE A 172 6.94 -7.48 -10.56
N GLU A 173 7.33 -8.73 -10.77
CA GLU A 173 6.41 -9.86 -10.78
C GLU A 173 6.23 -10.51 -9.39
N GLY A 174 5.16 -11.29 -9.23
CA GLY A 174 4.94 -12.15 -8.05
C GLY A 174 4.32 -11.45 -6.83
N PHE A 175 4.00 -10.16 -6.94
CA PHE A 175 3.36 -9.42 -5.85
C PHE A 175 1.86 -9.66 -5.76
N ARG A 176 1.33 -9.58 -4.54
CA ARG A 176 -0.12 -9.63 -4.27
C ARG A 176 -0.53 -8.36 -3.57
N PHE A 177 -1.60 -7.73 -4.06
CA PHE A 177 -2.09 -6.47 -3.55
C PHE A 177 -3.49 -6.58 -2.94
N ILE A 178 -3.72 -5.75 -1.94
CA ILE A 178 -5.02 -5.31 -1.44
C ILE A 178 -4.96 -3.78 -1.29
N ARG A 179 -6.10 -3.12 -1.19
CA ARG A 179 -6.22 -1.69 -0.90
C ARG A 179 -6.92 -1.44 0.41
N SER A 180 -6.95 -0.18 0.84
CA SER A 180 -7.81 0.27 1.93
C SER A 180 -9.30 -0.02 1.66
N SER A 181 -9.75 -0.06 0.40
CA SER A 181 -11.12 -0.49 0.04
C SER A 181 -11.40 -1.95 0.39
N GLU A 182 -10.49 -2.87 0.07
CA GLU A 182 -10.65 -4.28 0.44
C GLU A 182 -10.55 -4.47 1.96
N ILE A 183 -9.70 -3.70 2.64
CA ILE A 183 -9.60 -3.72 4.11
C ILE A 183 -10.91 -3.24 4.74
N ALA A 184 -11.49 -2.14 4.26
CA ALA A 184 -12.78 -1.61 4.71
C ALA A 184 -13.92 -2.61 4.46
N TYR A 185 -13.95 -3.26 3.29
CA TYR A 185 -14.92 -4.31 2.99
C TYR A 185 -14.77 -5.52 3.93
N ILE A 186 -13.54 -5.98 4.22
CA ILE A 186 -13.31 -7.06 5.18
C ILE A 186 -13.80 -6.67 6.57
N ALA A 187 -13.53 -5.44 7.01
CA ALA A 187 -14.00 -4.94 8.28
C ALA A 187 -15.55 -4.93 8.36
N TYR A 188 -16.21 -4.50 7.28
CA TYR A 188 -17.67 -4.60 7.15
C TYR A 188 -18.16 -6.05 7.24
N LYS A 189 -17.60 -6.95 6.42
CA LYS A 189 -17.97 -8.36 6.36
C LYS A 189 -17.78 -9.09 7.69
N LYS A 190 -16.77 -8.70 8.47
CA LYS A 190 -16.48 -9.25 9.81
C LYS A 190 -17.32 -8.60 10.92
N LYS A 191 -18.23 -7.67 10.59
CA LYS A 191 -19.10 -6.96 11.54
C LYS A 191 -18.31 -6.22 12.63
N ILE A 192 -17.11 -5.73 12.30
CA ILE A 192 -16.26 -4.97 13.23
C ILE A 192 -16.40 -3.45 13.05
N ILE A 193 -17.09 -3.00 11.99
CA ILE A 193 -17.42 -1.58 11.81
C ILE A 193 -18.30 -1.12 12.97
N ARG A 194 -17.86 -0.06 13.67
CA ARG A 194 -18.57 0.45 14.85
C ARG A 194 -19.91 1.13 14.54
N TRP A 195 -20.09 1.61 13.31
CA TRP A 195 -21.31 2.26 12.86
C TRP A 195 -22.29 1.27 12.27
N LYS A 196 -23.56 1.36 12.68
CA LYS A 196 -24.65 0.53 12.17
C LYS A 196 -25.56 1.38 11.29
N ASN A 197 -25.46 1.19 9.98
CA ASN A 197 -26.35 1.80 8.99
C ASN A 197 -26.46 0.86 7.78
N LYS A 198 -27.59 0.87 7.06
CA LYS A 198 -27.81 0.09 5.84
C LYS A 198 -26.82 0.50 4.73
N ASP A 199 -26.47 1.79 4.66
CA ASP A 199 -25.61 2.33 3.61
C ASP A 199 -24.14 2.43 4.01
N ILE A 200 -23.76 1.83 5.14
CA ILE A 200 -22.40 1.99 5.70
C ILE A 200 -21.32 1.47 4.76
N LEU A 201 -21.56 0.37 4.04
CA LEU A 201 -20.57 -0.17 3.11
C LEU A 201 -20.30 0.81 1.95
N ASP A 202 -21.35 1.44 1.43
CA ASP A 202 -21.23 2.44 0.37
C ASP A 202 -20.42 3.66 0.87
N ALA A 203 -20.80 4.18 2.04
CA ALA A 203 -20.11 5.29 2.68
C ALA A 203 -18.62 5.00 2.95
N LEU A 204 -18.28 3.77 3.37
CA LEU A 204 -16.90 3.35 3.59
C LEU A 204 -16.09 3.32 2.28
N LEU A 205 -16.64 2.73 1.22
CA LEU A 205 -15.95 2.60 -0.06
C LEU A 205 -15.72 3.95 -0.75
N TYR A 206 -16.73 4.83 -0.74
CA TYR A 206 -16.57 6.18 -1.23
C TYR A 206 -15.66 7.03 -0.32
N GLY A 207 -15.71 6.81 1.00
CA GLY A 207 -14.82 7.46 1.97
C GLY A 207 -13.35 7.20 1.67
N VAL A 208 -12.95 5.93 1.48
CA VAL A 208 -11.56 5.61 1.10
C VAL A 208 -11.20 6.11 -0.30
N LYS A 209 -12.12 6.02 -1.28
CA LYS A 209 -11.91 6.54 -2.64
C LYS A 209 -11.57 8.03 -2.61
N PHE A 210 -12.35 8.84 -1.89
CA PHE A 210 -12.15 10.29 -1.83
C PHE A 210 -10.98 10.73 -0.95
N LYS A 211 -10.34 9.79 -0.23
CA LYS A 211 -9.16 10.05 0.61
C LYS A 211 -7.86 9.50 0.06
N GLY A 212 -7.87 8.90 -1.14
CA GLY A 212 -6.64 8.52 -1.85
C GLY A 212 -6.64 7.11 -2.41
N CYS A 213 -7.59 6.25 -2.03
CA CYS A 213 -7.67 4.89 -2.57
C CYS A 213 -8.00 4.89 -4.06
N ALA A 214 -7.11 4.38 -4.91
CA ALA A 214 -7.38 4.24 -6.33
C ALA A 214 -8.34 3.07 -6.61
N ILE A 215 -9.64 3.35 -6.44
CA ILE A 215 -10.74 2.45 -6.78
C ILE A 215 -11.75 3.17 -7.69
N SER A 216 -12.20 2.49 -8.74
CA SER A 216 -13.21 2.99 -9.67
C SER A 216 -14.63 2.82 -9.12
N GLU A 217 -15.60 3.53 -9.69
CA GLU A 217 -17.01 3.36 -9.28
C GLU A 217 -17.55 1.97 -9.64
N ASP A 218 -17.07 1.39 -10.74
CA ASP A 218 -17.50 0.06 -11.16
C ASP A 218 -16.97 -1.01 -10.20
N GLU A 219 -15.72 -0.90 -9.74
CA GLU A 219 -15.18 -1.75 -8.67
C GLU A 219 -15.98 -1.60 -7.36
N ILE A 220 -16.40 -0.39 -6.99
CA ILE A 220 -17.26 -0.18 -5.81
C ILE A 220 -18.59 -0.93 -5.99
N LYS A 221 -19.22 -0.82 -7.16
CA LYS A 221 -20.47 -1.55 -7.46
C LYS A 221 -20.26 -3.07 -7.39
N GLU A 222 -19.13 -3.58 -7.86
CA GLU A 222 -18.77 -4.99 -7.77
C GLU A 222 -18.61 -5.45 -6.32
N ILE A 223 -17.84 -4.72 -5.50
CA ILE A 223 -17.67 -5.04 -4.08
C ILE A 223 -19.02 -5.07 -3.36
N LYS A 224 -19.92 -4.12 -3.64
CA LYS A 224 -21.26 -4.07 -3.03
C LYS A 224 -22.12 -5.28 -3.40
N LYS A 225 -21.95 -5.86 -4.60
CA LYS A 225 -22.67 -7.09 -5.02
C LYS A 225 -22.18 -8.35 -4.29
N LEU A 226 -20.96 -8.32 -3.74
CA LEU A 226 -20.36 -9.43 -2.98
C LEU A 226 -20.70 -9.41 -1.48
N ALA A 227 -21.42 -8.38 -1.02
CA ALA A 227 -21.72 -8.12 0.39
C ALA A 227 -22.87 -8.99 0.94
#